data_AF-A0A1G9Y9M5-F1
#
_entry.id   AF-A0A1G9Y9M5-F1
#
_cell.length_a   1.000
_cell.length_b   1.000
_cell.length_c   1.000
_cell.angle_alpha   90.00
_cell.angle_beta   90.00
_cell.angle_gamma   90.00
#
_symmetry.space_group_name_H-M   'P 1'
#
loop_
_entity.id
_entity.type
_entity.pdbx_description
1 polymer ?
#
loop_
_entity_poly.entity_id
_entity_poly.type
_entity_poly.pdbx_seq_one_letter_code
_entity_poly.pdbx_strand_id
1 'polypeptide(L)'
;MSTTNSAAGPAAPTLLQGSISASAESASSLEGSVRRWTITTTDGQKHSGPLGSWAEEDPSETDVPPESLTRHLEDLTLWAAFPGTSIAVQSKAFEDWETPVEYPVMRASLDCYPYEEDPARRVPLLNIELAPECSVIDLDPDRLAAFLAAMRAQLDLLEQVAGKALVEAREEWERIREDT
;
A
#
# COMPACT_ATOMS: atom_id res chain seq x y z
N MET A 1 35.18 13.50 40.98
CA MET A 1 33.74 13.23 41.02
C MET A 1 33.31 12.89 39.61
N SER A 2 32.97 11.62 39.39
CA SER A 2 32.63 11.05 38.10
C SER A 2 31.13 11.19 37.84
N THR A 3 30.75 11.69 36.67
CA THR A 3 29.41 11.50 36.11
C THR A 3 29.52 11.32 34.59
N THR A 4 29.49 10.07 34.17
CA THR A 4 29.14 9.61 32.82
C THR A 4 27.65 9.87 32.60
N ASN A 5 27.26 10.42 31.44
CA ASN A 5 25.88 10.32 30.97
C ASN A 5 25.86 9.74 29.57
N SER A 6 25.32 8.52 29.49
CA SER A 6 25.21 7.69 28.30
C SER A 6 24.16 8.20 27.31
N ALA A 7 24.41 7.88 26.05
CA ALA A 7 23.54 8.07 24.90
C ALA A 7 22.14 7.48 25.08
N ALA A 8 21.12 8.26 24.69
CA ALA A 8 19.78 7.77 24.41
C ALA A 8 19.70 7.47 22.91
N GLY A 9 19.55 6.19 22.55
CA GLY A 9 19.28 5.76 21.17
C GLY A 9 17.84 6.09 20.75
N PRO A 10 17.54 6.10 19.43
CA PRO A 10 16.20 6.38 18.94
C PRO A 10 15.22 5.28 19.33
N ALA A 11 14.05 5.70 19.79
CA ALA A 11 12.93 4.86 20.20
C ALA A 11 12.36 4.07 19.01
N ALA A 12 12.06 2.80 19.24
CA ALA A 12 11.34 1.93 18.32
C ALA A 12 9.91 2.44 18.06
N PRO A 13 9.33 2.20 16.87
CA PRO A 13 7.93 2.53 16.62
C PRO A 13 7.00 1.67 17.50
N THR A 14 6.02 2.34 18.11
CA THR A 14 4.95 1.74 18.91
C THR A 14 4.10 0.82 18.04
N LEU A 15 4.25 -0.49 18.22
CA LEU A 15 3.24 -1.47 17.82
C LEU A 15 2.06 -1.36 18.79
N LEU A 16 0.90 -0.95 18.30
CA LEU A 16 -0.36 -1.06 19.02
C LEU A 16 -0.69 -2.56 19.15
N GLN A 17 -0.17 -3.21 20.19
CA GLN A 17 -0.53 -4.59 20.53
C GLN A 17 -1.93 -4.59 21.16
N GLY A 18 -2.94 -4.85 20.33
CA GLY A 18 -4.21 -5.39 20.79
C GLY A 18 -3.97 -6.79 21.33
N SER A 19 -4.22 -6.97 22.62
CA SER A 19 -4.12 -8.24 23.35
C SER A 19 -5.06 -9.30 22.76
N ILE A 20 -4.50 -10.37 22.19
CA ILE A 20 -5.24 -11.61 21.91
C ILE A 20 -4.93 -12.65 22.98
N SER A 21 -5.90 -12.88 23.87
CA SER A 21 -5.99 -14.13 24.61
C SER A 21 -6.15 -15.26 23.62
N ALA A 22 -5.24 -16.22 23.67
CA ALA A 22 -5.34 -17.46 22.93
C ALA A 22 -6.56 -18.27 23.43
N SER A 23 -7.59 -18.35 22.60
CA SER A 23 -8.47 -19.52 22.56
C SER A 23 -8.21 -20.23 21.25
N ALA A 24 -7.44 -21.32 21.34
CA ALA A 24 -7.34 -22.29 20.28
C ALA A 24 -8.66 -23.06 20.23
N GLU A 25 -9.52 -22.74 19.27
CA GLU A 25 -10.59 -23.65 18.87
C GLU A 25 -10.82 -23.57 17.36
N SER A 26 -10.62 -24.72 16.74
CA SER A 26 -11.11 -25.12 15.42
C SER A 26 -10.35 -24.57 14.21
N ALA A 27 -9.34 -25.33 13.81
CA ALA A 27 -9.06 -25.54 12.40
C ALA A 27 -10.35 -26.05 11.71
N SER A 28 -11.01 -25.16 10.97
CA SER A 28 -12.03 -25.52 10.00
C SER A 28 -11.55 -25.06 8.63
N SER A 29 -11.33 -26.04 7.76
CA SER A 29 -10.91 -25.95 6.37
C SER A 29 -11.54 -24.77 5.62
N LEU A 30 -10.72 -23.83 5.15
CA LEU A 30 -11.11 -22.90 4.08
C LEU A 30 -10.45 -23.36 2.78
N GLU A 31 -11.00 -24.43 2.19
CA GLU A 31 -10.92 -24.61 0.75
C GLU A 31 -11.84 -23.56 0.10
N GLY A 32 -11.31 -22.35 -0.03
CA GLY A 32 -11.33 -21.53 -1.25
C GLY A 32 -12.65 -21.23 -1.98
N SER A 33 -13.75 -20.88 -1.32
CA SER A 33 -14.84 -20.23 -2.06
C SER A 33 -14.48 -18.77 -2.36
N VAL A 34 -14.32 -18.41 -3.64
CA VAL A 34 -14.14 -17.02 -4.07
C VAL A 34 -15.33 -16.20 -3.58
N ARG A 35 -15.05 -15.16 -2.76
CA ARG A 35 -16.09 -14.19 -2.34
C ARG A 35 -16.56 -13.44 -3.58
N ARG A 36 -17.86 -13.16 -3.65
CA ARG A 36 -18.47 -12.42 -4.76
C ARG A 36 -19.39 -11.36 -4.20
N TRP A 37 -19.49 -10.26 -4.93
CA TRP A 37 -20.45 -9.20 -4.64
C TRP A 37 -21.51 -9.13 -5.75
N THR A 38 -22.66 -8.57 -5.43
CA THR A 38 -23.73 -8.30 -6.40
C THR A 38 -24.44 -7.00 -6.07
N ILE A 39 -24.38 -6.04 -6.98
CA ILE A 39 -25.14 -4.79 -6.93
C ILE A 39 -26.33 -4.88 -7.89
N THR A 40 -27.53 -4.62 -7.40
CA THR A 40 -28.74 -4.47 -8.23
C THR A 40 -29.13 -3.00 -8.27
N THR A 41 -29.19 -2.42 -9.47
CA THR A 41 -29.55 -1.02 -9.66
C THR A 41 -31.06 -0.81 -9.65
N THR A 42 -31.50 0.44 -9.46
CA THR A 42 -32.93 0.81 -9.44
C THR A 42 -33.66 0.58 -10.76
N ASP A 43 -32.95 0.50 -11.88
CA ASP A 43 -33.49 0.12 -13.20
C ASP A 43 -33.48 -1.41 -13.45
N GLY A 44 -33.06 -2.20 -12.45
CA GLY A 44 -33.08 -3.65 -12.46
C GLY A 44 -31.85 -4.32 -13.09
N GLN A 45 -30.80 -3.56 -13.46
CA GLN A 45 -29.53 -4.16 -13.89
C GLN A 45 -28.83 -4.83 -12.70
N LYS A 46 -28.09 -5.90 -12.99
CA LYS A 46 -27.30 -6.63 -12.00
C LYS A 46 -25.83 -6.61 -12.39
N HIS A 47 -25.01 -6.12 -11.49
CA HIS A 47 -23.56 -6.09 -11.60
C HIS A 47 -22.98 -7.05 -10.57
N SER A 48 -22.00 -7.86 -10.97
CA SER A 48 -21.35 -8.79 -10.06
C SER A 48 -19.89 -8.98 -10.44
N GLY A 49 -19.07 -9.35 -9.48
CA GLY A 49 -17.66 -9.59 -9.68
C GLY A 49 -17.03 -10.38 -8.52
N PRO A 50 -15.79 -10.83 -8.70
CA PRO A 50 -15.02 -11.40 -7.61
C PRO A 50 -14.69 -10.31 -6.58
N LEU A 51 -14.57 -10.75 -5.33
CA LEU A 51 -14.18 -9.93 -4.19
C LEU A 51 -12.92 -10.54 -3.58
N GLY A 52 -11.80 -9.83 -3.70
CA GLY A 52 -10.53 -10.29 -3.16
C GLY A 52 -10.45 -10.18 -1.64
N SER A 53 -9.42 -10.79 -1.06
CA SER A 53 -9.11 -10.73 0.37
C SER A 53 -8.79 -9.32 0.86
N TRP A 54 -8.38 -8.43 -0.05
CA TRP A 54 -8.13 -7.02 0.24
C TRP A 54 -9.40 -6.20 0.50
N ALA A 55 -10.56 -6.69 0.06
CA ALA A 55 -11.80 -5.96 0.26
C ALA A 55 -12.31 -6.16 1.69
N GLU A 56 -12.26 -5.08 2.45
CA GLU A 56 -12.70 -5.04 3.85
C GLU A 56 -14.22 -5.27 3.96
N GLU A 57 -14.99 -4.72 3.02
CA GLU A 57 -16.45 -4.78 3.01
C GLU A 57 -16.98 -5.50 1.75
N ASP A 58 -18.18 -6.07 1.86
CA ASP A 58 -18.93 -6.60 0.72
C ASP A 58 -19.85 -5.49 0.18
N PRO A 59 -19.62 -4.98 -1.04
CA PRO A 59 -20.42 -3.88 -1.60
C PRO A 59 -21.77 -4.35 -2.17
N SER A 60 -22.21 -5.57 -1.87
CA SER A 60 -23.50 -6.08 -2.36
C SER A 60 -24.66 -5.24 -1.82
N GLU A 61 -25.38 -4.58 -2.72
CA GLU A 61 -26.49 -3.70 -2.37
C GLU A 61 -27.60 -3.76 -3.44
N THR A 62 -28.84 -3.52 -3.02
CA THR A 62 -30.02 -3.44 -3.90
C THR A 62 -30.55 -2.02 -3.96
N ASP A 63 -31.20 -1.69 -5.07
CA ASP A 63 -31.79 -0.36 -5.30
C ASP A 63 -30.74 0.77 -5.37
N VAL A 64 -29.54 0.45 -5.86
CA VAL A 64 -28.47 1.44 -6.08
C VAL A 64 -28.80 2.29 -7.31
N PRO A 65 -28.79 3.64 -7.23
CA PRO A 65 -28.94 4.48 -8.41
C PRO A 65 -27.79 4.23 -9.40
N PRO A 66 -28.05 4.06 -10.72
CA PRO A 66 -27.00 3.78 -11.71
C PRO A 66 -25.82 4.77 -11.69
N GLU A 67 -26.09 6.04 -11.38
CA GLU A 67 -25.08 7.10 -11.25
C GLU A 67 -24.14 6.90 -10.06
N SER A 68 -24.55 6.14 -9.06
CA SER A 68 -23.74 5.82 -7.87
C SER A 68 -22.89 4.58 -8.06
N LEU A 69 -23.08 3.80 -9.14
CA LEU A 69 -22.39 2.54 -9.35
C LEU A 69 -20.87 2.71 -9.39
N THR A 70 -20.36 3.74 -10.08
CA THR A 70 -18.92 4.01 -10.16
C THR A 70 -18.29 4.14 -8.78
N ARG A 71 -18.93 4.86 -7.86
CA ARG A 71 -18.44 5.04 -6.49
C ARG A 71 -18.37 3.71 -5.72
N HIS A 72 -19.37 2.85 -5.86
CA HIS A 72 -19.34 1.53 -5.21
C HIS A 72 -18.26 0.62 -5.80
N LEU A 73 -17.97 0.76 -7.10
CA LEU A 73 -16.90 0.01 -7.76
C LEU A 73 -15.50 0.55 -7.42
N GLU A 74 -15.37 1.84 -7.07
CA GLU A 74 -14.11 2.42 -6.58
C GLU A 74 -13.69 1.80 -5.24
N ASP A 75 -14.62 1.51 -4.34
CA ASP A 75 -14.35 0.88 -3.04
C ASP A 75 -13.81 -0.56 -3.17
N LEU A 76 -13.91 -1.17 -4.36
CA LEU A 76 -13.35 -2.48 -4.68
C LEU A 76 -11.88 -2.44 -5.13
N THR A 77 -11.28 -1.23 -5.19
CA THR A 77 -9.88 -1.02 -5.57
C THR A 77 -8.95 -1.67 -4.54
N LEU A 78 -8.01 -2.49 -5.02
CA LEU A 78 -6.88 -2.91 -4.19
C LEU A 78 -5.94 -1.72 -4.05
N TRP A 79 -5.63 -1.33 -2.82
CA TRP A 79 -4.63 -0.32 -2.54
C TRP A 79 -3.78 -0.69 -1.32
N ALA A 80 -2.46 -0.62 -1.46
CA ALA A 80 -1.54 -0.72 -0.33
C ALA A 80 -0.34 0.22 -0.53
N ALA A 81 -0.02 1.03 0.48
CA ALA A 81 1.10 1.97 0.44
C ALA A 81 2.39 1.41 1.03
N PHE A 82 3.49 1.69 0.34
CA PHE A 82 4.86 1.45 0.78
C PHE A 82 5.58 2.81 0.86
N PRO A 83 5.58 3.47 2.03
CA PRO A 83 5.90 4.89 2.16
C PRO A 83 7.38 5.23 1.90
N GLY A 84 8.25 4.24 1.89
CA GLY A 84 9.67 4.40 1.65
C GLY A 84 10.46 5.00 2.82
N THR A 85 11.74 5.27 2.56
CA THR A 85 12.68 5.87 3.52
C THR A 85 12.79 7.37 3.29
N SER A 86 12.49 8.16 4.31
CA SER A 86 12.71 9.61 4.29
C SER A 86 14.20 9.93 4.38
N ILE A 87 14.62 10.92 3.60
CA ILE A 87 15.95 11.52 3.69
C ILE A 87 15.84 13.03 3.60
N ALA A 88 16.80 13.74 4.19
CA ALA A 88 16.91 15.19 4.07
C ALA A 88 17.12 15.61 2.60
N VAL A 89 16.17 16.39 2.08
CA VAL A 89 16.21 16.97 0.73
C VAL A 89 15.85 18.44 0.76
N GLN A 90 16.30 19.17 -0.25
CA GLN A 90 15.82 20.51 -0.58
C GLN A 90 15.00 20.45 -1.87
N SER A 91 13.93 21.22 -1.95
CA SER A 91 13.14 21.40 -3.17
C SER A 91 12.66 22.83 -3.24
N LYS A 92 12.59 23.37 -4.47
CA LYS A 92 11.95 24.67 -4.72
C LYS A 92 10.43 24.63 -4.50
N ALA A 93 9.86 23.43 -4.41
CA ALA A 93 8.46 23.23 -4.06
C ALA A 93 8.20 23.42 -2.55
N PHE A 94 9.24 23.43 -1.71
CA PHE A 94 9.09 23.69 -0.27
C PHE A 94 9.05 25.20 0.02
N GLU A 95 8.28 25.58 1.05
CA GLU A 95 8.12 26.98 1.47
C GLU A 95 9.47 27.62 1.83
N ASP A 96 10.35 26.85 2.48
CA ASP A 96 11.74 27.16 2.72
C ASP A 96 12.64 26.19 1.95
N TRP A 97 13.16 26.64 0.81
CA TRP A 97 14.01 25.84 -0.07
C TRP A 97 15.47 25.75 0.40
N GLU A 98 15.87 26.54 1.41
CA GLU A 98 17.22 26.55 1.97
C GLU A 98 17.35 25.56 3.14
N THR A 99 16.25 25.25 3.84
CA THR A 99 16.25 24.26 4.92
C THR A 99 15.95 22.85 4.38
N PRO A 100 16.86 21.87 4.55
CA PRO A 100 16.56 20.48 4.22
C PRO A 100 15.39 19.94 5.04
N VAL A 101 14.48 19.23 4.39
CA VAL A 101 13.31 18.58 4.99
C VAL A 101 13.40 17.07 4.76
N GLU A 102 13.05 16.28 5.79
CA GLU A 102 12.93 14.84 5.67
C GLU A 102 11.75 14.48 4.75
N TYR A 103 12.05 13.90 3.59
CA TYR A 103 11.05 13.54 2.59
C TYR A 103 11.38 12.20 1.95
N PRO A 104 10.37 11.34 1.67
CA PRO A 104 10.60 10.09 0.96
C PRO A 104 10.89 10.38 -0.51
N VAL A 105 12.13 10.17 -0.95
CA VAL A 105 12.51 10.39 -2.36
C VAL A 105 11.93 9.35 -3.31
N MET A 106 11.51 8.21 -2.77
CA MET A 106 10.85 7.15 -3.51
C MET A 106 9.78 6.49 -2.63
N ARG A 107 8.59 6.31 -3.18
CA ARG A 107 7.45 5.62 -2.56
C ARG A 107 6.92 4.60 -3.57
N ALA A 108 6.21 3.60 -3.08
CA ALA A 108 5.47 2.71 -3.96
C ALA A 108 4.05 2.49 -3.45
N SER A 109 3.17 2.12 -4.36
CA SER A 109 1.83 1.63 -4.04
C SER A 109 1.52 0.40 -4.88
N LEU A 110 0.84 -0.56 -4.28
CA LEU A 110 0.20 -1.67 -4.98
C LEU A 110 -1.24 -1.23 -5.28
N ASP A 111 -1.61 -1.27 -6.55
CA ASP A 111 -2.90 -0.80 -7.04
C ASP A 111 -3.54 -1.86 -7.95
N CYS A 112 -4.85 -2.06 -7.84
CA CYS A 112 -5.66 -2.74 -8.85
C CYS A 112 -7.00 -2.03 -8.95
N TYR A 113 -7.43 -1.69 -10.16
CA TYR A 113 -8.70 -1.05 -10.45
C TYR A 113 -9.56 -2.01 -11.31
N PRO A 114 -10.26 -2.99 -10.71
CA PRO A 114 -10.91 -4.08 -11.44
C PRO A 114 -11.91 -3.64 -12.53
N TYR A 115 -12.45 -2.43 -12.41
CA TYR A 115 -13.53 -1.91 -13.25
C TYR A 115 -13.12 -0.70 -14.11
N GLU A 116 -11.83 -0.36 -14.15
CA GLU A 116 -11.39 0.77 -14.99
C GLU A 116 -11.53 0.48 -16.49
N GLU A 117 -11.66 1.51 -17.32
CA GLU A 117 -11.75 1.31 -18.77
C GLU A 117 -10.51 0.63 -19.36
N ASP A 118 -9.31 1.02 -18.89
CA ASP A 118 -8.06 0.43 -19.33
C ASP A 118 -7.88 -0.99 -18.75
N PRO A 119 -7.89 -2.05 -19.58
CA PRO A 119 -7.71 -3.42 -19.12
C PRO A 119 -6.36 -3.65 -18.44
N ALA A 120 -5.33 -2.85 -18.76
CA ALA A 120 -4.02 -2.97 -18.13
C ALA A 120 -4.06 -2.61 -16.64
N ARG A 121 -5.01 -1.74 -16.22
CA ARG A 121 -5.17 -1.30 -14.82
C ARG A 121 -6.08 -2.20 -13.99
N ARG A 122 -6.73 -3.19 -14.62
CA ARG A 122 -7.58 -4.20 -13.98
C ARG A 122 -6.81 -5.38 -13.38
N VAL A 123 -5.49 -5.37 -13.45
CA VAL A 123 -4.63 -6.38 -12.81
C VAL A 123 -3.76 -5.68 -11.76
N PRO A 124 -3.38 -6.37 -10.67
CA PRO A 124 -2.50 -5.77 -9.66
C PRO A 124 -1.18 -5.29 -10.27
N LEU A 125 -0.80 -4.06 -9.94
CA LEU A 125 0.37 -3.35 -10.44
C LEU A 125 1.07 -2.65 -9.29
N LEU A 126 2.39 -2.49 -9.40
CA LEU A 126 3.16 -1.65 -8.51
C LEU A 126 3.45 -0.32 -9.20
N ASN A 127 3.01 0.78 -8.60
CA ASN A 127 3.37 2.13 -9.00
C ASN A 127 4.54 2.61 -8.13
N ILE A 128 5.50 3.30 -8.76
CA ILE A 128 6.64 3.91 -8.06
C ILE A 128 6.56 5.41 -8.28
N GLU A 129 6.44 6.14 -7.18
CA GLU A 129 6.49 7.60 -7.15
C GLU A 129 7.90 8.04 -6.78
N LEU A 130 8.48 8.91 -7.59
CA LEU A 130 9.75 9.56 -7.33
C LEU A 130 9.48 11.00 -6.93
N ALA A 131 10.12 11.47 -5.86
CA ALA A 131 9.95 12.85 -5.39
C ALA A 131 10.41 13.85 -6.46
N PRO A 132 9.48 14.65 -7.03
CA PRO A 132 9.84 15.60 -8.07
C PRO A 132 10.65 16.75 -7.48
N GLU A 133 11.61 17.26 -8.25
CA GLU A 133 12.37 18.48 -7.95
C GLU A 133 13.15 18.49 -6.63
N CYS A 134 13.34 17.33 -6.00
CA CYS A 134 14.13 17.18 -4.78
C CYS A 134 15.63 17.02 -5.10
N SER A 135 16.47 17.72 -4.35
CA SER A 135 17.92 17.64 -4.40
C SER A 135 18.48 17.27 -3.04
N VAL A 136 19.43 16.34 -3.02
CA VAL A 136 20.26 16.09 -1.83
C VAL A 136 21.57 16.83 -2.04
N ILE A 137 21.84 17.83 -1.20
CA ILE A 137 23.01 18.70 -1.32
C ILE A 137 23.96 18.50 -0.13
N ASP A 138 25.17 19.07 -0.22
CA ASP A 138 26.17 19.06 0.86
C ASP A 138 26.52 17.66 1.40
N LEU A 139 26.69 16.71 0.48
CA LEU A 139 27.10 15.33 0.79
C LEU A 139 28.61 15.27 1.04
N ASP A 140 28.99 15.42 2.31
CA ASP A 140 30.28 14.93 2.81
C ASP A 140 30.32 13.38 2.81
N PRO A 141 31.47 12.74 3.07
CA PRO A 141 31.58 11.28 3.04
C PRO A 141 30.60 10.53 3.96
N ASP A 142 30.31 11.07 5.14
CA ASP A 142 29.42 10.43 6.11
C ASP A 142 27.96 10.56 5.65
N ARG A 143 27.58 11.73 5.15
CA ARG A 143 26.25 11.98 4.58
C ARG A 143 26.01 11.18 3.31
N LEU A 144 27.01 11.05 2.44
CA LEU A 144 26.94 10.20 1.26
C LEU A 144 26.73 8.73 1.66
N ALA A 145 27.45 8.24 2.69
CA ALA A 145 27.28 6.90 3.19
C ALA A 145 25.85 6.66 3.74
N ALA A 146 25.30 7.62 4.48
CA ALA A 146 23.94 7.56 4.99
C ALA A 146 22.90 7.56 3.86
N PHE A 147 23.05 8.43 2.86
CA PHE A 147 22.18 8.46 1.69
C PHE A 147 22.19 7.12 0.94
N LEU A 148 23.38 6.55 0.69
CA LEU A 148 23.50 5.25 0.02
C LEU A 148 22.88 4.12 0.85
N ALA A 149 22.98 4.17 2.18
CA ALA A 149 22.32 3.20 3.05
C ALA A 149 20.80 3.31 2.96
N ALA A 150 20.24 4.52 2.95
CA ALA A 150 18.81 4.75 2.76
C ALA A 150 18.32 4.24 1.41
N MET A 151 19.08 4.46 0.33
CA MET A 151 18.73 3.96 -1.01
C MET A 151 18.76 2.43 -1.07
N ARG A 152 19.71 1.77 -0.41
CA ARG A 152 19.70 0.31 -0.31
C ARG A 152 18.49 -0.21 0.45
N ALA A 153 18.18 0.37 1.61
CA ALA A 153 17.00 0.00 2.39
C ALA A 153 15.71 0.18 1.59
N GLN A 154 15.64 1.22 0.75
CA GLN A 154 14.52 1.45 -0.14
C GLN A 154 14.41 0.38 -1.25
N LEU A 155 15.53 -0.03 -1.85
CA LEU A 155 15.55 -1.13 -2.81
C LEU A 155 15.14 -2.45 -2.15
N ASP A 156 15.61 -2.70 -0.94
CA ASP A 156 15.20 -3.87 -0.15
C ASP A 156 13.70 -3.86 0.14
N LEU A 157 13.10 -2.71 0.47
CA LEU A 157 11.66 -2.55 0.64
C LEU A 157 10.91 -2.91 -0.65
N LEU A 158 11.36 -2.40 -1.80
CA LEU A 158 10.74 -2.69 -3.09
C LEU A 158 10.83 -4.17 -3.46
N GLU A 159 11.98 -4.79 -3.28
CA GLU A 159 12.20 -6.18 -3.67
C GLU A 159 11.55 -7.16 -2.68
N GLN A 160 11.83 -6.99 -1.39
CA GLN A 160 11.52 -8.01 -0.38
C GLN A 160 10.11 -7.89 0.18
N VAL A 161 9.47 -6.73 0.04
CA VAL A 161 8.14 -6.46 0.59
C VAL A 161 7.15 -6.16 -0.53
N ALA A 162 7.33 -5.05 -1.25
CA ALA A 162 6.36 -4.62 -2.27
C ALA A 162 6.29 -5.60 -3.46
N GLY A 163 7.43 -6.12 -3.91
CA GLY A 163 7.51 -7.11 -4.97
C GLY A 163 6.84 -8.43 -4.61
N LYS A 164 6.99 -8.89 -3.35
CA LYS A 164 6.29 -10.09 -2.87
C LYS A 164 4.78 -9.88 -2.78
N ALA A 165 4.36 -8.75 -2.22
CA ALA A 165 2.94 -8.39 -2.15
C ALA A 165 2.30 -8.31 -3.54
N LEU A 166 3.02 -7.81 -4.55
CA LEU A 166 2.55 -7.80 -5.94
C LEU A 166 2.35 -9.23 -6.49
N VAL A 167 3.30 -10.14 -6.24
CA VAL A 167 3.18 -11.54 -6.69
C VAL A 167 1.97 -12.20 -6.04
N GLU A 168 1.85 -12.08 -4.71
CA GLU A 168 0.73 -12.65 -3.95
C GLU A 168 -0.62 -12.10 -4.44
N ALA A 169 -0.72 -10.78 -4.66
CA ALA A 169 -1.92 -10.16 -5.18
C ALA A 169 -2.26 -10.65 -6.61
N ARG A 170 -1.25 -10.89 -7.45
CA ARG A 170 -1.46 -11.44 -8.81
C ARG A 170 -1.92 -12.88 -8.78
N GLU A 171 -1.33 -13.72 -7.94
CA GLU A 171 -1.76 -15.11 -7.76
C GLU A 171 -3.19 -15.19 -7.24
N GLU A 172 -3.56 -14.31 -6.30
CA GLU A 172 -4.94 -14.19 -5.86
C GLU A 172 -5.86 -13.71 -6.98
N TRP A 173 -5.48 -12.66 -7.71
CA TRP A 173 -6.26 -12.10 -8.82
C TRP A 173 -6.53 -13.13 -9.91
N GLU A 174 -5.54 -13.94 -10.26
CA GLU A 174 -5.69 -15.03 -11.24
C GLU A 174 -6.68 -16.08 -10.73
N ARG A 175 -6.55 -16.51 -9.48
CA ARG A 175 -7.44 -17.50 -8.84
C ARG A 175 -8.90 -17.03 -8.84
N ILE A 176 -9.17 -15.80 -8.41
CA ILE A 176 -10.54 -15.29 -8.30
C ILE A 176 -11.17 -14.97 -9.66
N ARG A 177 -10.35 -14.70 -10.69
CA ARG A 177 -10.82 -14.43 -12.06
C ARG A 177 -11.16 -15.71 -12.81
N GLU A 178 -10.42 -16.80 -12.59
CA GLU A 178 -10.65 -18.09 -13.27
C GLU A 178 -11.94 -18.78 -12.84
N ASP A 179 -12.45 -18.46 -11.64
CA ASP A 179 -13.74 -18.91 -11.13
C ASP A 179 -14.95 -18.07 -11.62
N THR A 180 -14.79 -17.28 -12.69
CA THR A 180 -15.84 -16.43 -13.33
C THR A 180 -16.17 -16.91 -14.74
#